data_AF-A0A6G0VKA4-F1
#
_entry.id   AF-A0A6G0VKA4-F1
#
_cell.length_a   1.000
_cell.length_b   1.000
_cell.length_c   1.000
_cell.angle_alpha   90.00
_cell.angle_beta   90.00
_cell.angle_gamma   90.00
#
_symmetry.space_group_name_H-M   'P 1'
#
loop_
_entity.id
_entity.type
_entity.pdbx_description
1 polymer ?
#
loop_
_entity_poly.entity_id
_entity_poly.type
_entity_poly.pdbx_seq_one_letter_code
_entity_poly.pdbx_strand_id
1 'polypeptide(L)'
;CPWVSIKGTKYKPKLVLTLDIHENDLPVFGIIEDIVLFNDTLCKRTNTVAFDDHVFSYEVKLDDECTFVYHHALFSYIPNNISVSSNGCSYVTLRSINLLIP
;
A
#
# COMPACT_ATOMS: atom_id res chain seq x y z
N CYS A 1 -14.29 -10.71 8.29
CA CYS A 1 -12.98 -10.21 8.76
C CYS A 1 -13.19 -9.00 9.65
N PRO A 2 -12.78 -9.03 10.92
CA PRO A 2 -12.89 -7.89 11.82
C PRO A 2 -11.94 -6.77 11.39
N TRP A 3 -12.33 -5.53 11.66
CA TRP A 3 -11.44 -4.38 11.53
C TRP A 3 -10.52 -4.31 12.75
N VAL A 4 -9.25 -3.97 12.52
CA VAL A 4 -8.28 -3.70 13.59
C VAL A 4 -8.02 -2.20 13.62
N SER A 5 -8.05 -1.61 14.81
CA SER A 5 -7.79 -0.18 14.99
C SER A 5 -6.42 0.02 15.63
N ILE A 6 -5.51 0.69 14.94
CA ILE A 6 -4.17 1.00 15.42
C ILE A 6 -4.00 2.52 15.39
N LYS A 7 -3.80 3.13 16.56
CA LYS A 7 -3.63 4.59 16.72
C LYS A 7 -4.70 5.44 16.00
N GLY A 8 -5.94 4.95 15.97
CA GLY A 8 -7.08 5.65 15.34
C GLY A 8 -7.32 5.31 13.87
N THR A 9 -6.38 4.67 13.17
CA THR A 9 -6.61 4.16 11.81
C THR A 9 -7.18 2.74 11.86
N LYS A 10 -8.18 2.47 11.03
CA LYS A 10 -8.78 1.14 10.87
C LYS A 10 -8.19 0.40 9.68
N TYR A 11 -7.76 -0.84 9.92
CA TYR A 11 -7.18 -1.75 8.94
C TYR A 11 -8.03 -3.00 8.80
N LYS A 12 -8.01 -3.60 7.62
CA LYS A 12 -8.57 -4.93 7.32
C LYS A 12 -7.83 -5.52 6.14
N PRO A 13 -7.90 -6.84 5.93
CA PRO A 13 -7.42 -7.47 4.70
C PRO A 13 -7.95 -6.79 3.44
N LYS A 14 -7.14 -6.82 2.38
CA LYS A 14 -7.34 -6.20 1.05
C LYS A 14 -7.15 -4.68 0.98
N LEU A 15 -6.88 -4.00 2.09
CA LEU A 15 -6.40 -2.62 2.02
C LEU A 15 -4.95 -2.60 1.51
N VAL A 16 -4.56 -1.49 0.89
CA VAL A 16 -3.20 -1.28 0.38
C VAL A 16 -2.46 -0.34 1.32
N LEU A 17 -1.24 -0.70 1.70
CA LEU A 17 -0.34 0.10 2.50
C LEU A 17 0.79 0.64 1.62
N THR A 18 1.21 1.87 1.88
CA THR A 18 2.47 2.40 1.36
C THR A 18 3.59 1.94 2.29
N LEU A 19 4.41 1.02 1.81
CA LEU A 19 5.49 0.43 2.59
C LEU A 19 6.71 1.35 2.60
N ASP A 20 7.10 1.85 1.43
CA ASP A 20 8.27 2.70 1.26
C ASP A 20 8.13 3.66 0.07
N ILE A 21 8.85 4.78 0.13
CA ILE A 21 9.06 5.72 -0.98
C ILE A 21 10.49 6.23 -0.86
N HIS A 22 11.36 5.83 -1.80
CA HIS A 22 12.72 6.35 -1.89
C HIS A 22 12.83 7.45 -2.94
N GLU A 23 13.80 8.35 -2.75
CA GLU A 23 14.08 9.43 -3.69
C GLU A 23 14.56 8.84 -5.03
N ASN A 24 13.88 9.22 -6.12
CA ASN A 24 14.09 8.72 -7.49
C ASN A 24 13.61 7.30 -7.81
N ASP A 25 13.00 6.59 -6.85
CA ASP A 25 12.41 5.27 -7.08
C ASP A 25 10.88 5.32 -7.12
N LEU A 26 10.28 4.24 -7.64
CA LEU A 26 8.83 4.03 -7.56
C LEU A 26 8.42 3.61 -6.15
N PRO A 27 7.26 4.07 -5.65
CA PRO A 27 6.78 3.70 -4.33
C PRO A 27 6.54 2.19 -4.23
N VAL A 28 6.78 1.63 -3.04
CA VAL A 28 6.52 0.22 -2.74
C VAL A 28 5.19 0.11 -2.01
N PHE A 29 4.27 -0.67 -2.56
CA PHE A 29 2.99 -0.97 -1.91
C PHE A 29 2.91 -2.42 -1.44
N GLY A 30 2.02 -2.65 -0.47
CA GLY A 30 1.68 -3.98 0.03
C GLY A 30 0.17 -4.10 0.26
N ILE A 31 -0.41 -5.23 -0.12
CA ILE A 31 -1.81 -5.56 0.14
C ILE A 31 -1.88 -6.36 1.42
N ILE A 32 -2.72 -5.94 2.38
CA ILE A 32 -2.90 -6.68 3.63
C ILE A 32 -3.55 -8.03 3.33
N GLU A 33 -2.83 -9.12 3.58
CA GLU A 33 -3.36 -10.47 3.56
C GLU A 33 -4.00 -10.80 4.91
N ASP A 34 -3.26 -10.54 6.00
CA ASP A 34 -3.72 -10.78 7.35
C ASP A 34 -3.10 -9.80 8.36
N ILE A 35 -3.77 -9.63 9.50
CA ILE A 35 -3.30 -8.81 10.62
C ILE A 35 -3.10 -9.75 11.80
N VAL A 36 -1.84 -9.95 12.19
CA VAL A 36 -1.47 -10.92 13.24
C VAL A 36 -1.27 -10.23 14.59
N LEU A 37 -1.03 -11.04 15.64
CA LEU A 37 -0.84 -10.55 17.00
C LEU A 37 0.29 -9.51 17.08
N PHE A 38 0.18 -8.57 18.01
CA PHE A 38 1.07 -7.40 18.19
C PHE A 38 1.00 -6.30 17.12
N ASN A 39 -0.04 -6.30 16.27
CA ASN A 39 -0.25 -5.32 15.20
C ASN A 39 0.75 -5.42 14.04
N ASP A 40 1.34 -6.61 13.86
CA ASP A 40 2.12 -6.92 12.68
C ASP A 40 1.15 -7.23 11.54
N THR A 41 1.52 -6.76 10.34
CA THR A 41 0.68 -6.93 9.15
C THR A 41 1.42 -7.80 8.15
N LEU A 42 0.83 -8.94 7.80
CA LEU A 42 1.31 -9.75 6.68
C LEU A 42 0.81 -9.12 5.39
N CYS A 43 1.73 -8.64 4.57
CA CYS A 43 1.41 -7.98 3.31
C CYS A 43 1.93 -8.80 2.13
N LYS A 44 1.12 -8.95 1.08
CA LYS A 44 1.57 -9.36 -0.25
C LYS A 44 2.14 -8.14 -0.96
N ARG A 45 3.42 -8.18 -1.32
CA ARG A 45 4.10 -7.05 -1.97
C ARG A 45 3.55 -6.85 -3.38
N THR A 46 3.60 -5.61 -3.87
CA THR A 46 3.33 -5.31 -5.26
C THR A 46 4.57 -4.74 -5.93
N ASN A 47 4.77 -5.08 -7.20
CA ASN A 47 5.77 -4.48 -8.06
C ASN A 47 5.15 -3.27 -8.77
N THR A 48 5.61 -2.08 -8.40
CA THR A 48 5.18 -0.84 -9.06
C THR A 48 5.88 -0.71 -10.40
N VAL A 49 5.09 -0.53 -11.46
CA VAL A 49 5.57 -0.55 -12.85
C VAL A 49 5.94 0.85 -13.32
N ALA A 50 5.02 1.80 -13.18
CA ALA A 50 5.18 3.19 -13.59
C ALA A 50 4.08 4.06 -12.96
N PHE A 51 4.27 5.38 -13.01
CA PHE A 51 3.21 6.35 -12.79
C PHE A 51 2.46 6.63 -14.10
N ASP A 52 1.14 6.63 -14.06
CA ASP A 52 0.28 6.99 -15.20
C ASP A 52 -0.38 8.34 -14.94
N ASP A 53 0.08 9.36 -15.69
CA ASP A 53 -0.40 10.74 -15.60
C ASP A 53 -1.89 10.90 -15.96
N HIS A 54 -2.46 10.03 -16.80
CA HIS A 54 -3.85 10.17 -17.27
C HIS A 54 -4.85 9.84 -16.17
N VAL A 55 -4.52 8.87 -15.31
CA VAL A 55 -5.34 8.44 -14.17
C VAL A 55 -4.74 8.88 -12.82
N PHE A 56 -3.61 9.59 -12.86
CA PHE A 56 -2.88 10.12 -11.71
C PHE A 56 -2.65 9.05 -10.62
N SER A 57 -2.18 7.87 -11.04
CA SER A 57 -2.04 6.69 -10.18
C SER A 57 -0.85 5.83 -10.62
N TYR A 58 -0.37 4.99 -9.71
CA TYR A 58 0.72 4.04 -10.00
C TYR A 58 0.15 2.72 -10.52
N GLU A 59 0.62 2.26 -11.68
CA GLU A 59 0.36 0.89 -12.13
C GLU A 59 1.15 -0.08 -11.26
N VAL A 60 0.49 -1.11 -10.76
CA VAL A 60 1.07 -2.15 -9.91
C VAL A 60 0.75 -3.53 -10.43
N LYS A 61 1.68 -4.46 -10.20
CA LYS A 61 1.48 -5.90 -10.40
C LYS A 61 1.62 -6.62 -9.07
N LEU A 62 0.81 -7.65 -8.87
CA LEU A 62 0.93 -8.52 -7.70
C LEU A 62 2.27 -9.27 -7.79
N ASP A 63 3.01 -9.25 -6.69
CA ASP A 63 4.17 -10.13 -6.49
C ASP A 63 3.75 -11.27 -5.57
N ASP A 64 4.30 -12.47 -5.75
CA ASP A 64 4.03 -13.62 -4.88
C ASP A 64 4.81 -13.57 -3.56
N GLU A 65 5.68 -12.59 -3.37
CA GLU A 65 6.37 -12.34 -2.12
C GLU A 65 5.43 -11.76 -1.04
N CYS A 66 5.41 -12.44 0.12
CA CYS A 66 4.81 -11.93 1.34
C CYS A 66 5.89 -11.36 2.26
N THR A 67 5.59 -10.23 2.90
CA THR A 67 6.47 -9.60 3.88
C THR A 67 5.70 -9.26 5.15
N PHE A 68 6.35 -9.42 6.30
CA PHE A 68 5.85 -8.89 7.55
C PHE A 68 6.20 -7.41 7.64
N VAL A 69 5.21 -6.60 7.99
CA VAL A 69 5.37 -5.16 8.14
C VAL A 69 4.87 -4.76 9.51
N TYR A 70 5.77 -4.16 10.28
CA TYR A 70 5.43 -3.55 11.55
C TYR A 70 4.71 -2.21 11.31
N HIS A 71 3.64 -1.95 12.07
CA HIS A 71 2.87 -0.71 11.92
C HIS A 71 3.75 0.56 11.98
N HIS A 72 4.73 0.61 12.88
CA HIS A 72 5.62 1.75 13.05
C HIS A 72 6.64 1.95 11.91
N ALA A 73 6.81 0.94 11.05
CA ALA A 73 7.71 0.99 9.90
C ALA A 73 7.00 1.41 8.61
N LEU A 74 5.69 1.67 8.66
CA LEU A 74 4.93 2.14 7.50
C LEU A 74 5.33 3.57 7.13
N PHE A 75 5.58 3.81 5.84
CA PHE A 75 5.78 5.16 5.31
C PHE A 75 4.54 6.05 5.54
N SER A 76 3.34 5.48 5.35
CA SER A 76 2.09 6.17 5.65
C SER A 76 1.11 5.27 6.40
N TYR A 77 0.47 5.85 7.41
CA TYR A 77 -0.63 5.22 8.15
C TYR A 77 -1.98 5.35 7.43
N ILE A 78 -2.04 5.99 6.26
CA ILE A 78 -3.28 6.12 5.48
C ILE A 78 -3.36 4.95 4.49
N PRO A 79 -4.34 4.05 4.63
CA PRO A 79 -4.53 2.98 3.67
C PRO A 79 -5.03 3.53 2.33
N ASN A 80 -4.50 2.94 1.26
CA ASN A 80 -4.92 3.11 -0.11
C ASN A 80 -5.91 2.01 -0.53
N ASN A 81 -6.46 2.15 -1.73
CA ASN A 81 -7.22 1.09 -2.39
C ASN A 81 -6.55 0.77 -3.72
N ILE A 82 -6.75 -0.47 -4.18
CA ILE A 82 -6.38 -0.90 -5.53
C ILE A 82 -7.63 -0.84 -6.41
N SER A 83 -7.49 -0.23 -7.59
CA SER A 83 -8.53 -0.16 -8.61
C SER A 83 -8.07 -0.96 -9.83
N VAL A 84 -8.99 -1.70 -10.45
CA VAL A 84 -8.70 -2.44 -11.69
C VAL A 84 -9.39 -1.73 -12.84
N SER A 85 -8.64 -1.40 -13.88
CA SER A 85 -9.16 -0.77 -15.10
C SER A 85 -9.70 -1.80 -16.08
N SER A 86 -10.42 -1.35 -17.11
CA SER A 86 -11.01 -2.20 -18.15
C SER A 86 -9.97 -2.96 -18.99
N ASN A 87 -8.73 -2.47 -19.04
CA ASN A 87 -7.60 -3.15 -19.67
C ASN A 87 -6.99 -4.27 -18.81
N GLY A 88 -7.50 -4.49 -17.59
CA GLY A 88 -7.00 -5.48 -16.64
C GLY A 88 -5.81 -5.02 -15.80
N CYS A 89 -5.27 -3.81 -16.03
CA CYS A 89 -4.20 -3.25 -15.20
C CYS A 89 -4.75 -2.81 -13.84
N SER A 90 -3.92 -2.94 -12.81
CA SER A 90 -4.24 -2.55 -11.44
C SER A 90 -3.50 -1.27 -11.07
N TYR A 91 -4.19 -0.37 -10.36
CA TYR A 91 -3.69 0.96 -10.05
C TYR A 91 -3.88 1.30 -8.57
N VAL A 92 -2.89 1.99 -8.01
CA VAL A 92 -2.94 2.53 -6.65
C VAL A 92 -2.73 4.04 -6.71
N THR A 93 -3.71 4.79 -6.23
CA THR A 93 -3.56 6.24 -6.01
C THR A 93 -2.86 6.44 -4.66
N LEU A 94 -1.68 7.06 -4.67
CA LEU A 94 -0.93 7.32 -3.45
C LEU A 94 -1.68 8.34 -2.57
N ARG A 95 -2.03 7.93 -1.36
CA ARG A 95 -2.51 8.80 -0.28
C ARG A 95 -1.44 8.87 0.79
N SER A 96 -0.88 10.05 0.99
CA SER A 96 0.00 10.35 2.11
C SER A 96 -0.40 11.69 2.73
N ILE A 97 -0.12 11.87 4.02
CA ILE A 97 -0.11 13.20 4.61
C ILE A 97 1.16 13.86 4.07
N ASN A 98 0.99 14.92 3.26
CA ASN A 98 2.08 15.70 2.68
C ASN A 98 3.23 15.91 3.69
N LEU A 99 4.34 15.21 3.49
CA LEU A 99 5.63 15.86 3.60
C LEU A 99 5.91 16.35 2.20
N LEU A 100 5.68 17.65 2.00
CA LEU A 100 6.27 18.37 0.88
C LEU A 100 7.74 17.93 0.82
N ILE A 101 8.09 17.27 -0.28
CA ILE A 101 9.50 17.08 -0.65
C ILE A 101 10.06 18.51 -0.70
N PRO A 102 11.07 18.87 0.13
CA PRO A 102 11.65 20.20 0.10
C PRO A 102 12.26 20.53 -1.25
#